data_AF-A0A656QUP0-F1
#
_entry.id   AF-A0A656QUP0-F1
#
_cell.length_a   1.000
_cell.length_b   1.000
_cell.length_c   1.000
_cell.angle_alpha   90.00
_cell.angle_beta   90.00
_cell.angle_gamma   90.00
#
_symmetry.space_group_name_H-M   'P 1'
#
loop_
_entity.id
_entity.type
_entity.pdbx_description
1 polymer ?
#
loop_
_entity_poly.entity_id
_entity_poly.type
_entity_poly.pdbx_seq_one_letter_code
_entity_poly.pdbx_strand_id
1 'polypeptide(L)' 'MDKRLDPLISELDSLEEAELYDAWFRAEVEASLADPEPSIPNDQVFAEMDALVAAKRKARNAR' A
#
# COMPACT_ATOMS: atom_id res chain seq x y z
N MET A 1 -1.38 26.61 10.53
CA MET A 1 -0.72 27.20 9.33
C MET A 1 0.09 26.07 8.77
N ASP A 2 -0.53 25.28 7.92
CA ASP A 2 0.10 24.06 7.45
C ASP A 2 1.24 24.45 6.54
N LYS A 3 2.43 23.98 6.91
CA LYS A 3 3.64 24.30 6.19
C LYS A 3 3.60 23.51 4.90
N ARG A 4 3.16 24.18 3.82
CA ARG A 4 3.17 23.61 2.48
C ARG A 4 4.59 23.15 2.13
N LEU A 5 4.70 21.93 1.63
CA LEU A 5 5.98 21.35 1.21
C LEU A 5 6.30 21.74 -0.23
N ASP A 6 7.59 21.63 -0.61
CA ASP A 6 8.04 21.87 -1.98
C ASP A 6 7.73 20.61 -2.82
N PRO A 7 6.94 20.72 -3.90
CA PRO A 7 6.61 19.58 -4.77
C PRO A 7 7.82 18.93 -5.46
N LEU A 8 8.96 19.63 -5.55
CA LEU A 8 10.20 19.05 -6.08
C LEU A 8 10.91 18.13 -5.06
N ILE A 9 10.56 18.23 -3.77
CA ILE A 9 11.20 17.50 -2.67
C ILE A 9 10.24 16.47 -2.07
N SER A 10 8.95 16.77 -1.99
CA SER A 10 7.94 15.89 -1.41
C SER A 10 6.72 15.77 -2.32
N GLU A 11 6.17 14.57 -2.40
CA GLU A 11 4.91 14.29 -3.10
C GLU A 11 3.68 14.74 -2.31
N LEU A 12 3.84 15.07 -1.02
CA LEU A 12 2.75 15.48 -0.14
C LEU A 12 2.66 17.00 -0.06
N ASP A 13 1.43 17.52 0.04
CA ASP A 13 1.19 18.95 -0.06
C ASP A 13 1.55 19.69 1.25
N SER A 14 1.43 19.02 2.40
CA SER A 14 1.62 19.64 3.71
C SER A 14 2.50 18.82 4.64
N LEU A 15 3.16 19.50 5.57
CA LEU A 15 3.94 18.84 6.62
C LEU A 15 3.05 17.96 7.52
N GLU A 16 1.83 18.39 7.82
CA GLU A 16 0.90 17.61 8.64
C GLU A 16 0.52 16.29 7.94
N GLU A 17 0.23 16.34 6.65
CA GLU A 17 -0.04 15.14 5.85
C GLU A 17 1.17 14.20 5.83
N ALA A 18 2.38 14.75 5.69
CA ALA A 18 3.62 13.97 5.73
C ALA A 18 3.87 13.30 7.08
N GLU A 19 3.60 13.99 8.19
CA GLU A 19 3.74 13.42 9.54
C GLU A 19 2.69 12.33 9.80
N LEU A 20 1.45 12.52 9.35
CA LEU A 20 0.40 11.50 9.45
C LEU A 20 0.72 10.27 8.58
N TYR A 21 1.22 10.48 7.37
CA TYR A 21 1.64 9.40 6.48
C TYR A 21 2.82 8.61 7.08
N ASP A 22 3.86 9.28 7.58
CA ASP A 22 5.01 8.62 8.20
C ASP A 22 4.60 7.80 9.43
N ALA A 23 3.73 8.34 10.28
CA ALA A 23 3.22 7.63 11.45
C ALA A 23 2.43 6.37 11.08
N TRP A 24 1.52 6.47 10.11
CA TRP A 24 0.75 5.31 9.62
C TRP A 24 1.67 4.29 8.94
N PHE A 25 2.57 4.74 8.06
CA PHE A 25 3.44 3.85 7.29
C PHE A 25 4.39 3.07 8.21
N ARG A 26 4.94 3.70 9.24
CA ARG A 26 5.75 3.00 10.26
C ARG A 26 4.95 1.95 11.00
N ALA A 27 3.71 2.25 11.40
CA ALA A 27 2.84 1.30 12.07
C ALA A 27 2.50 0.10 11.17
N GLU A 28 2.23 0.34 9.89
CA GLU A 28 1.97 -0.71 8.89
C GLU A 28 3.19 -1.61 8.67
N VAL A 29 4.40 -1.02 8.61
CA VAL A 29 5.66 -1.75 8.48
C VAL A 29 5.95 -2.57 9.74
N GLU A 30 5.73 -2.01 10.93
CA GLU A 30 5.91 -2.74 12.19
C GLU A 30 4.95 -3.93 12.30
N ALA A 31 3.68 -3.74 11.92
CA ALA A 31 2.71 -4.83 11.86
C ALA A 31 3.13 -5.93 10.87
N SER A 32 3.64 -5.55 9.69
CA SER A 32 4.12 -6.49 8.68
C SER A 32 5.38 -7.26 9.13
N LEU A 33 6.30 -6.60 9.86
CA LEU A 33 7.50 -7.25 10.40
C LEU A 33 7.19 -8.16 11.58
N ALA A 34 6.13 -7.86 12.34
CA ALA A 34 5.67 -8.68 13.46
C ALA A 34 4.88 -9.91 13.01
N ASP A 35 4.46 -9.97 11.73
CA ASP A 35 3.77 -11.12 11.17
C ASP A 35 4.69 -12.36 11.16
N PRO A 36 4.32 -13.46 11.88
CA PRO A 36 5.14 -14.66 11.91
C PRO A 36 5.03 -15.51 10.62
N GLU A 37 4.13 -15.16 9.69
CA GLU A 37 3.97 -15.93 8.46
C GLU A 37 5.22 -15.86 7.58
N PRO A 38 5.64 -17.00 6.99
CA PRO A 38 6.78 -17.01 6.10
C PRO A 38 6.48 -16.22 4.83
N SER A 39 7.47 -15.49 4.32
CA SER A 39 7.35 -14.82 3.03
C SER A 39 7.04 -15.80 1.90
N ILE A 40 6.15 -15.39 0.99
CA ILE A 40 5.80 -16.18 -0.18
C ILE A 40 6.77 -15.94 -1.35
N PRO A 41 7.04 -16.95 -2.20
CA PRO A 41 7.84 -16.77 -3.41
C PRO A 41 7.22 -15.76 -4.38
N ASN A 42 8.05 -15.09 -5.18
CA ASN A 42 7.60 -14.11 -6.17
C ASN A 42 6.56 -14.69 -7.16
N ASP A 43 6.77 -15.91 -7.64
CA ASP A 43 5.83 -16.60 -8.55
C ASP A 43 4.45 -16.81 -7.91
N GLN A 44 4.41 -17.06 -6.60
CA GLN A 44 3.17 -17.25 -5.86
C GLN A 44 2.39 -15.93 -5.76
N VAL A 45 3.07 -14.81 -5.49
CA VAL A 45 2.44 -13.47 -5.47
C VAL A 45 1.72 -13.20 -6.78
N PHE A 46 2.38 -13.44 -7.92
CA PHE A 46 1.78 -13.19 -9.23
C PHE A 46 0.60 -14.12 -9.52
N ALA A 47 0.71 -15.41 -9.17
CA ALA A 47 -0.39 -16.36 -9.34
C ALA A 47 -1.64 -15.94 -8.55
N GLU A 48 -1.47 -15.50 -7.29
CA GLU A 48 -2.56 -15.01 -6.45
C GLU A 48 -3.18 -13.72 -6.99
N MET A 49 -2.36 -12.77 -7.47
CA MET A 49 -2.85 -11.54 -8.09
C MET A 49 -3.65 -11.80 -9.37
N ASP A 50 -3.17 -12.69 -10.26
CA ASP A 50 -3.86 -13.04 -11.49
C ASP A 50 -5.21 -13.69 -11.21
N ALA A 51 -5.27 -14.59 -10.23
CA ALA A 51 -6.52 -15.21 -9.80
C ALA A 51 -7.53 -14.17 -9.28
N LEU A 52 -7.07 -13.23 -8.45
CA LEU A 52 -7.91 -12.14 -7.93
C LEU A 52 -8.47 -11.25 -9.05
N VAL A 53 -7.62 -10.87 -10.01
CA VAL A 53 -8.03 -10.04 -11.16
C VAL A 53 -9.03 -10.79 -12.04
N ALA A 54 -8.79 -12.07 -12.33
CA ALA A 54 -9.70 -12.90 -13.10
C ALA A 54 -11.07 -13.03 -12.42
N ALA A 55 -11.09 -13.26 -11.10
CA ALA A 55 -12.33 -13.31 -10.32
C ALA A 55 -13.12 -12.00 -10.40
N LYS A 56 -12.46 -10.86 -10.21
CA LYS A 56 -13.10 -9.53 -10.32
C LYS A 56 -13.66 -9.28 -11.73
N ARG A 57 -12.93 -9.66 -12.78
CA ARG A 57 -13.39 -9.53 -14.18
C ARG A 57 -14.62 -10.39 -14.45
N LYS A 58 -14.62 -11.65 -13.99
CA LYS A 58 -15.76 -12.56 -14.13
C LYS A 58 -17.00 -12.00 -13.42
N ALA A 59 -16.84 -11.50 -12.19
CA ALA A 59 -17.94 -10.89 -11.44
C ALA A 59 -18.52 -9.66 -12.15
N ARG A 60 -17.67 -8.80 -12.72
CA ARG A 60 -18.13 -7.64 -13.50
C ARG A 60 -18.88 -8.05 -14.77
N ASN A 61 -18.40 -9.06 -15.49
CA ASN A 61 -19.00 -9.51 -16.75
C ASN A 61 -20.29 -10.33 -16.56
N ALA A 62 -20.57 -10.78 -15.33
CA ALA A 62 -21.79 -11.47 -14.95
C ALA A 62 -22.92 -10.51 -14.50
N ARG A 63 -22.63 -9.20 -14.47
CA ARG A 63 -23.58 -8.12 -14.16
C ARG A 63 -24.11 -7.51 -15.44
#